data_AF-A0A1F7YL32-F1
#
_entry.id   AF-A0A1F7YL32-F1
#
_cell.length_a   1.000
_cell.length_b   1.000
_cell.length_c   1.000
_cell.angle_alpha   90.00
_cell.angle_beta   90.00
_cell.angle_gamma   90.00
#
_symmetry.space_group_name_H-M   'P 1'
#
loop_
_entity.id
_entity.type
_entity.pdbx_description
1 polymer ?
#
loop_
_entity_poly.entity_id
_entity_poly.type
_entity_poly.pdbx_seq_one_letter_code
_entity_poly.pdbx_strand_id
1 'polypeptide(L)'
;MDKKVKKIVFPTALILGVILVGLLSMSAVSAQNAGYYPSIVQKIADKFNLNEADVQEVFDDERDEHYADIEARWSERLDDLVTDGKITAEQKQAIVDKHSEMHDKMQAWKNLDPETRRENMGALRDELKTWAEENNIDMPLMGPMGHGMMQGFRGGFMMDSN
;
A
#
# COMPACT_ATOMS: atom_id res chain seq x y z
N MET A 1 -22.91 -38.89 -0.05
CA MET A 1 -23.39 -37.54 -0.44
C MET A 1 -22.20 -36.81 -1.03
N ASP A 2 -22.01 -36.93 -2.34
CA ASP A 2 -20.86 -36.37 -3.05
C ASP A 2 -21.06 -34.87 -3.25
N LYS A 3 -20.24 -34.06 -2.58
CA LYS A 3 -20.20 -32.61 -2.80
C LYS A 3 -19.44 -32.33 -4.10
N LYS A 4 -20.19 -32.03 -5.16
CA LYS A 4 -19.64 -31.64 -6.46
C LYS A 4 -18.89 -30.31 -6.33
N VAL A 5 -17.57 -30.34 -6.52
CA VAL A 5 -16.74 -29.15 -6.68
C VAL A 5 -17.06 -28.53 -8.06
N LYS A 6 -17.67 -27.34 -8.08
CA LYS A 6 -17.91 -26.59 -9.33
C LYS A 6 -16.60 -25.96 -9.78
N LYS A 7 -16.07 -26.41 -10.92
CA LYS A 7 -14.93 -25.80 -11.60
C LYS A 7 -15.38 -24.46 -12.21
N ILE A 8 -14.80 -23.36 -11.75
CA ILE A 8 -15.01 -22.02 -12.31
C ILE A 8 -13.78 -21.69 -13.17
N VAL A 9 -14.03 -21.33 -14.43
CA VAL A 9 -13.02 -21.02 -15.44
C VAL A 9 -12.72 -19.53 -15.38
N PHE A 10 -11.46 -19.16 -15.16
CA PHE A 10 -11.01 -17.77 -15.15
C PHE A 10 -10.73 -17.28 -16.59
N PRO A 11 -11.33 -16.16 -17.05
CA PRO A 11 -10.95 -15.54 -18.30
C PRO A 11 -9.70 -14.67 -18.11
N THR A 12 -8.58 -15.05 -18.73
CA THR A 12 -7.37 -14.23 -18.84
C THR A 12 -7.62 -13.02 -19.73
N ALA A 13 -7.58 -11.81 -19.17
CA ALA A 13 -7.59 -10.56 -19.91
C ALA A 13 -6.15 -10.04 -20.10
N LEU A 14 -5.70 -10.03 -21.35
CA LEU A 14 -4.40 -9.51 -21.79
C LEU A 14 -4.58 -8.02 -22.12
N ILE A 15 -3.97 -7.13 -21.34
CA ILE A 15 -4.03 -5.68 -21.58
C ILE A 15 -2.66 -5.18 -22.03
N LEU A 16 -2.55 -4.87 -23.32
CA LEU A 16 -1.45 -4.10 -23.91
C LEU A 16 -1.78 -2.61 -23.77
N GLY A 17 -1.10 -1.91 -22.86
CA GLY A 17 -1.21 -0.47 -22.67
C GLY A 17 0.03 0.27 -23.18
N VAL A 18 -0.05 0.86 -24.37
CA VAL A 18 0.91 1.87 -24.84
C VAL A 18 0.53 3.20 -24.19
N ILE A 19 1.42 3.76 -23.36
CA ILE A 19 1.27 5.13 -22.83
C ILE A 19 2.35 6.01 -23.44
N LEU A 20 1.89 6.95 -24.27
CA LEU A 20 2.67 8.07 -24.81
C LEU A 20 3.00 9.06 -23.68
N VAL A 21 4.30 9.20 -23.37
CA VAL A 21 4.80 10.17 -22.38
C VAL A 21 4.90 11.55 -23.04
N GLY A 22 3.99 12.45 -22.67
CA GLY A 22 4.10 13.87 -22.95
C GLY A 22 5.08 14.52 -21.96
N LEU A 23 6.23 14.97 -22.47
CA LEU A 23 7.21 15.78 -21.76
C LEU A 23 6.59 17.11 -21.33
N LEU A 24 6.49 17.37 -20.02
CA LEU A 24 6.27 18.73 -19.50
C LEU A 24 7.32 19.10 -18.45
N SER A 25 8.08 20.11 -18.84
CA SER A 25 9.01 20.99 -18.15
C SER A 25 8.86 21.09 -16.63
N MET A 26 9.95 20.76 -15.93
CA MET A 26 10.20 21.12 -14.53
C MET A 26 10.36 22.64 -14.38
N SER A 27 9.43 23.26 -13.67
CA SER A 27 9.65 24.54 -13.01
C SER A 27 9.63 24.27 -11.51
N ALA A 28 10.78 24.37 -10.85
CA ALA A 28 10.88 24.25 -9.41
C ALA A 28 10.11 25.41 -8.75
N VAL A 29 8.99 25.09 -8.08
CA VAL A 29 8.28 26.02 -7.21
C VAL A 29 8.62 25.66 -5.77
N SER A 30 9.35 26.56 -5.10
CA SER A 30 9.53 26.55 -3.66
C SER A 30 8.18 26.91 -3.01
N ALA A 31 7.49 25.94 -2.43
CA ALA A 31 6.28 26.19 -1.65
C ALA A 31 6.65 26.67 -0.23
N GLN A 32 6.57 27.98 0.00
CA GLN A 32 6.39 28.52 1.35
C GLN A 32 4.91 28.31 1.72
N ASN A 33 4.60 27.43 2.67
CA ASN A 33 3.25 27.36 3.22
C ASN A 33 3.23 27.05 4.72
N ALA A 34 2.32 27.74 5.41
CA ALA A 34 2.23 27.85 6.85
C ALA A 34 1.95 26.51 7.56
N GLY A 35 2.66 26.24 8.65
CA GLY A 35 2.34 25.17 9.61
C GLY A 35 2.99 23.80 9.35
N TYR A 36 3.89 23.67 8.38
CA TYR A 36 4.65 22.44 8.20
C TYR A 36 5.75 22.37 9.27
N TYR A 37 5.57 21.51 10.28
CA TYR A 37 6.68 21.19 11.18
C TYR A 37 7.84 20.66 10.31
N PRO A 38 9.08 21.13 10.53
CA PRO A 38 10.23 20.63 9.79
C PRO A 38 10.31 19.12 9.95
N SER A 39 10.65 18.43 8.86
CA SER A 39 10.74 16.96 8.84
C SER A 39 11.75 16.50 9.89
N ILE A 40 11.66 15.23 10.31
CA ILE A 40 12.65 14.70 11.28
C ILE A 40 14.06 14.74 10.69
N VAL A 41 14.17 14.54 9.37
CA VAL A 41 15.40 14.67 8.58
C VAL A 41 15.97 16.08 8.71
N GLN A 42 15.16 17.11 8.45
CA GLN A 42 15.57 18.51 8.56
C GLN A 42 16.00 18.86 10.00
N LYS A 43 15.25 18.42 11.02
CA LYS A 43 15.61 18.66 12.43
C LYS A 43 16.94 18.02 12.83
N ILE A 44 17.24 16.83 12.31
CA ILE A 44 18.50 16.12 12.58
C ILE A 44 19.64 16.81 11.85
N ALA A 45 19.44 17.14 10.57
CA ALA A 45 20.41 17.88 9.77
C ALA A 45 20.79 19.21 10.43
N ASP A 46 19.80 20.00 10.84
CA ASP A 46 20.02 21.29 11.52
C ASP A 46 20.70 21.12 12.88
N LYS A 47 20.24 20.16 13.71
CA LYS A 47 20.75 19.98 15.08
C LYS A 47 22.21 19.53 15.12
N PHE A 48 22.62 18.70 14.16
CA PHE A 48 23.97 18.12 14.10
C PHE A 48 24.83 18.73 13.00
N ASN A 49 24.31 19.73 12.28
CA ASN A 49 24.99 20.39 11.16
C ASN A 49 25.45 19.37 10.09
N LEU A 50 24.54 18.48 9.69
CA LEU A 50 24.74 17.47 8.65
C LEU A 50 24.10 17.92 7.34
N ASN A 51 24.50 17.28 6.24
CA ASN A 51 23.82 17.47 4.96
C ASN A 51 22.45 16.79 5.00
N GLU A 52 21.39 17.53 4.65
CA GLU A 52 20.01 17.01 4.64
C GLU A 52 19.82 15.85 3.67
N ALA A 53 20.50 15.88 2.52
CA ALA A 53 20.44 14.81 1.52
C ALA A 53 21.03 13.50 2.06
N ASP A 54 22.17 13.58 2.75
CA ASP A 54 22.83 12.40 3.34
C ASP A 54 21.97 11.80 4.46
N VAL A 55 21.29 12.66 5.26
CA VAL A 55 20.35 12.19 6.28
C VAL A 55 19.11 11.57 5.63
N GLN A 56 18.58 12.18 4.57
CA GLN A 56 17.45 11.65 3.81
C GLN A 56 17.76 10.26 3.23
N GLU A 57 18.96 10.08 2.66
CA GLU A 57 19.45 8.81 2.11
C GLU A 57 19.46 7.72 3.19
N VAL A 58 20.02 7.98 4.38
CA VAL A 58 20.03 7.00 5.49
C VAL A 58 18.61 6.59 5.91
N PHE A 59 17.67 7.54 5.95
CA PHE A 59 16.27 7.24 6.27
C PHE A 59 15.56 6.47 5.16
N ASP A 60 15.89 6.75 3.90
CA ASP A 60 15.35 6.02 2.76
C ASP A 60 15.87 4.57 2.76
N ASP A 61 17.16 4.36 3.00
CA ASP A 61 17.78 3.04 3.12
C ASP A 61 17.18 2.22 4.26
N GLU A 62 17.12 2.78 5.48
CA GLU A 62 16.55 2.09 6.64
C GLU A 62 15.09 1.72 6.41
N ARG A 63 14.32 2.63 5.80
CA ARG A 63 12.92 2.39 5.50
C ARG A 63 12.75 1.26 4.49
N ASP A 64 13.59 1.20 3.45
CA ASP A 64 13.52 0.17 2.42
C ASP A 64 13.93 -1.20 2.99
N GLU A 65 14.96 -1.26 3.84
CA GLU A 65 15.32 -2.47 4.61
C GLU A 65 14.17 -2.92 5.52
N HIS A 66 13.54 -1.99 6.22
CA HIS A 66 12.42 -2.28 7.11
C HIS A 66 11.20 -2.80 6.35
N TYR A 67 10.88 -2.22 5.19
CA TYR A 67 9.80 -2.72 4.34
C TYR A 67 10.06 -4.14 3.87
N ALA A 68 11.29 -4.45 3.44
CA ALA A 68 11.65 -5.81 3.02
C ALA A 68 11.48 -6.84 4.15
N ASP A 69 11.87 -6.51 5.39
CA ASP A 69 11.67 -7.39 6.56
C ASP A 69 10.18 -7.60 6.86
N ILE A 70 9.35 -6.55 6.80
CA ILE A 70 7.90 -6.71 7.02
C ILE A 70 7.26 -7.52 5.89
N GLU A 71 7.63 -7.29 4.64
CA GLU A 71 7.12 -8.03 3.49
C GLU A 71 7.48 -9.52 3.57
N ALA A 72 8.71 -9.84 3.95
CA ALA A 72 9.15 -11.22 4.17
C ALA A 72 8.30 -11.91 5.25
N ARG A 73 8.14 -11.27 6.43
CA ARG A 73 7.31 -11.82 7.52
C ARG A 73 5.84 -11.97 7.15
N TRP A 74 5.33 -11.05 6.33
CA TRP A 74 3.97 -11.13 5.84
C TRP A 74 3.79 -12.30 4.87
N SER A 75 4.74 -12.50 3.95
CA SER A 75 4.76 -13.64 3.03
C SER A 75 4.82 -14.97 3.79
N GLU A 76 5.70 -15.08 4.79
CA GLU A 76 5.79 -16.26 5.68
C GLU A 76 4.47 -16.53 6.39
N ARG A 77 3.81 -15.50 6.92
CA ARG A 77 2.49 -15.64 7.54
C ARG A 77 1.44 -16.15 6.55
N LEU A 78 1.47 -15.72 5.29
CA LEU A 78 0.55 -16.25 4.28
C LEU A 78 0.83 -17.73 3.99
N ASP A 79 2.10 -18.16 3.98
CA ASP A 79 2.47 -19.57 3.86
C ASP A 79 1.95 -20.43 5.01
N ASP A 80 2.06 -19.93 6.25
CA ASP A 80 1.49 -20.59 7.42
C ASP A 80 -0.03 -20.74 7.30
N LEU A 81 -0.72 -19.70 6.80
CA LEU A 81 -2.18 -19.75 6.61
C LEU A 81 -2.61 -20.73 5.50
N VAL A 82 -1.79 -20.89 4.45
CA VAL A 82 -1.99 -21.93 3.42
C VAL A 82 -1.80 -23.31 4.03
N THR A 83 -0.73 -23.49 4.81
CA THR A 83 -0.41 -24.75 5.50
C THR A 83 -1.51 -25.15 6.49
N ASP A 84 -2.04 -24.18 7.24
CA ASP A 84 -3.18 -24.33 8.14
C ASP A 84 -4.52 -24.59 7.41
N GLY A 85 -4.55 -24.44 6.09
CA GLY A 85 -5.75 -24.58 5.26
C GLY A 85 -6.78 -23.47 5.48
N LYS A 86 -6.37 -22.34 6.07
CA LYS A 86 -7.24 -21.16 6.28
C LYS A 86 -7.45 -20.37 5.00
N ILE A 87 -6.45 -20.37 4.13
CA ILE A 87 -6.53 -19.82 2.76
C ILE A 87 -5.98 -20.85 1.77
N THR A 88 -6.34 -20.74 0.50
CA THR A 88 -5.77 -21.57 -0.57
C THR A 88 -4.50 -20.95 -1.15
N ALA A 89 -3.71 -21.74 -1.88
CA ALA A 89 -2.54 -21.23 -2.61
C ALA A 89 -2.92 -20.16 -3.64
N GLU A 90 -4.09 -20.30 -4.28
CA GLU A 90 -4.62 -19.32 -5.22
C GLU A 90 -5.02 -18.02 -4.51
N GLN A 91 -5.60 -18.09 -3.30
CA GLN A 91 -5.89 -16.91 -2.50
C GLN A 91 -4.62 -16.20 -2.05
N LYS A 92 -3.58 -16.94 -1.64
CA LYS A 92 -2.25 -16.35 -1.35
C LYS A 92 -1.74 -15.57 -2.57
N GLN A 93 -1.74 -16.19 -3.75
CA GLN A 93 -1.25 -15.54 -4.95
C GLN A 93 -2.05 -14.27 -5.27
N ALA A 94 -3.39 -14.34 -5.20
CA ALA A 94 -4.25 -13.19 -5.43
C ALA A 94 -3.97 -12.03 -4.44
N ILE A 95 -3.70 -12.35 -3.17
CA ILE A 95 -3.31 -11.37 -2.14
C ILE A 95 -1.98 -10.69 -2.50
N VAL A 96 -0.97 -11.47 -2.88
CA VAL A 96 0.36 -10.95 -3.27
C VAL A 96 0.27 -10.07 -4.50
N ASP A 97 -0.44 -10.52 -5.54
CA ASP A 97 -0.61 -9.75 -6.77
C ASP A 97 -1.34 -8.43 -6.50
N LYS A 98 -2.40 -8.46 -5.67
CA LYS A 98 -3.15 -7.25 -5.32
C LYS A 98 -2.32 -6.30 -4.47
N HIS A 99 -1.52 -6.81 -3.54
CA HIS A 99 -0.61 -5.99 -2.74
C HIS A 99 0.41 -5.25 -3.62
N SER A 100 1.01 -5.94 -4.59
CA SER A 100 1.92 -5.33 -5.57
C SER A 100 1.24 -4.23 -6.39
N GLU A 101 0.04 -4.49 -6.93
CA GLU A 101 -0.72 -3.50 -7.70
C GLU A 101 -0.97 -2.22 -6.89
N MET A 102 -1.33 -2.38 -5.62
CA MET A 102 -1.57 -1.25 -4.74
C MET A 102 -0.29 -0.51 -4.36
N HIS A 103 0.81 -1.24 -4.16
CA HIS A 103 2.12 -0.64 -3.92
C HIS A 103 2.52 0.27 -5.07
N ASP A 104 2.38 -0.18 -6.31
CA ASP A 104 2.70 0.60 -7.51
C ASP A 104 1.83 1.86 -7.62
N LYS A 105 0.52 1.75 -7.35
CA LYS A 105 -0.38 2.92 -7.28
C LYS A 105 0.10 3.92 -6.23
N MET A 106 0.48 3.46 -5.04
CA MET A 106 0.97 4.33 -3.98
C MET A 106 2.30 5.02 -4.35
N GLN A 107 3.23 4.30 -5.00
CA GLN A 107 4.48 4.88 -5.49
C GLN A 107 4.23 5.96 -6.54
N ALA A 108 3.30 5.74 -7.46
CA ALA A 108 2.89 6.74 -8.46
C ALA A 108 2.33 8.02 -7.81
N TRP A 109 1.78 7.94 -6.59
CA TRP A 109 1.19 9.07 -5.87
C TRP A 109 2.12 9.77 -4.90
N LYS A 110 3.37 9.28 -4.73
CA LYS A 110 4.34 9.81 -3.77
C LYS A 110 4.57 11.32 -3.93
N ASN A 111 4.55 11.80 -5.17
CA ASN A 111 4.84 13.19 -5.53
C ASN A 111 3.59 14.04 -5.84
N LEU A 112 2.37 13.48 -5.70
CA LEU A 112 1.13 14.25 -5.88
C LEU A 112 0.90 15.22 -4.72
N ASP A 113 0.05 16.22 -4.95
CA ASP A 113 -0.45 17.10 -3.90
C ASP A 113 -1.12 16.29 -2.76
N PRO A 114 -0.99 16.69 -1.48
CA PRO A 114 -1.58 15.96 -0.36
C PRO A 114 -3.09 15.74 -0.43
N GLU A 115 -3.86 16.68 -0.98
CA GLU A 115 -5.32 16.56 -1.12
C GLU A 115 -5.65 15.50 -2.17
N THR A 116 -5.05 15.58 -3.36
CA THR A 116 -5.21 14.57 -4.41
C THR A 116 -4.74 13.20 -3.95
N ARG A 117 -3.62 13.13 -3.22
CA ARG A 117 -3.12 11.88 -2.64
C ARG A 117 -4.14 11.29 -1.66
N ARG A 118 -4.76 12.11 -0.80
CA ARG A 118 -5.77 11.66 0.15
C ARG A 118 -7.01 11.09 -0.56
N GLU A 119 -7.48 11.76 -1.61
CA GLU A 119 -8.60 11.27 -2.43
C GLU A 119 -8.27 9.92 -3.08
N ASN A 120 -7.10 9.81 -3.72
CA ASN A 120 -6.63 8.56 -4.32
C ASN A 120 -6.50 7.42 -3.30
N MET A 121 -5.98 7.72 -2.10
CA MET A 121 -5.91 6.74 -1.02
C MET A 121 -7.29 6.34 -0.50
N GLY A 122 -8.27 7.23 -0.51
CA GLY A 122 -9.67 6.90 -0.20
C GLY A 122 -10.24 5.91 -1.21
N ALA A 123 -10.12 6.23 -2.50
CA ALA A 123 -10.56 5.34 -3.58
C ALA A 123 -9.87 3.97 -3.54
N LEU A 124 -8.57 3.93 -3.25
CA LEU A 124 -7.81 2.68 -3.11
C LEU A 124 -8.34 1.79 -1.97
N ARG A 125 -8.78 2.39 -0.86
CA ARG A 125 -9.39 1.63 0.26
C ARG A 125 -10.71 1.00 -0.15
N ASP A 126 -11.56 1.75 -0.83
CA ASP A 126 -12.87 1.27 -1.27
C ASP A 126 -12.72 0.17 -2.33
N GLU A 127 -11.78 0.35 -3.26
CA GLU A 127 -11.38 -0.66 -4.24
C GLU A 127 -10.90 -1.94 -3.54
N LEU A 128 -10.00 -1.80 -2.57
CA LEU A 128 -9.45 -2.93 -1.84
C LEU A 128 -10.52 -3.66 -1.02
N LYS A 129 -11.39 -2.92 -0.34
CA LYS A 129 -12.48 -3.49 0.46
C LYS A 129 -13.41 -4.32 -0.44
N THR A 130 -13.81 -3.76 -1.57
CA THR A 130 -14.69 -4.44 -2.53
C THR A 130 -14.02 -5.72 -3.05
N TRP A 131 -12.75 -5.63 -3.46
CA TRP A 131 -11.97 -6.78 -3.91
C TRP A 131 -11.86 -7.87 -2.83
N ALA A 132 -11.62 -7.49 -1.57
CA ALA A 132 -11.48 -8.43 -0.47
C ALA A 132 -12.81 -9.14 -0.17
N GLU A 133 -13.93 -8.42 -0.17
CA GLU A 133 -15.27 -8.98 0.00
C GLU A 133 -15.63 -9.96 -1.12
N GLU A 134 -15.37 -9.59 -2.39
CA GLU A 134 -15.64 -10.45 -3.55
C GLU A 134 -14.80 -11.74 -3.54
N ASN A 135 -13.56 -11.66 -3.07
CA ASN A 135 -12.64 -12.80 -3.02
C ASN A 135 -12.67 -13.55 -1.68
N ASN A 136 -13.55 -13.17 -0.76
CA ASN A 136 -13.65 -13.74 0.59
C ASN A 136 -12.30 -13.74 1.32
N ILE A 137 -11.58 -12.63 1.23
CA ILE A 137 -10.28 -12.40 1.87
C ILE A 137 -10.48 -11.42 3.01
N ASP A 138 -9.93 -11.77 4.18
CA ASP A 138 -9.93 -10.88 5.33
C ASP A 138 -8.98 -9.70 5.10
N MET A 139 -9.46 -8.47 5.27
CA MET A 139 -8.65 -7.24 5.11
C MET A 139 -7.33 -7.23 5.91
N PRO A 140 -7.23 -7.79 7.13
CA PRO A 140 -5.97 -7.96 7.83
C PRO A 140 -4.90 -8.79 7.08
N LEU A 141 -5.27 -9.57 6.07
CA LEU A 141 -4.34 -10.36 5.26
C LEU A 141 -3.67 -9.54 4.15
N MET A 142 -4.15 -8.32 3.88
CA MET A 142 -3.62 -7.45 2.81
C MET A 142 -2.26 -6.84 3.11
N GLY A 143 -1.62 -7.25 4.21
CA GLY A 143 -0.22 -6.93 4.48
C GLY A 143 0.04 -5.48 4.86
N PRO A 144 1.33 -5.11 4.93
CA PRO A 144 1.73 -3.75 5.25
C PRO A 144 1.37 -2.81 4.10
N MET A 145 0.41 -1.92 4.35
CA MET A 145 -0.08 -0.93 3.40
C MET A 145 0.17 0.49 3.91
N GLY A 146 1.42 0.79 4.24
CA GLY A 146 1.83 2.08 4.79
C GLY A 146 1.15 2.44 6.13
N HIS A 147 1.76 3.34 6.91
CA HIS A 147 1.30 3.67 8.26
C HIS A 147 -0.07 4.39 8.36
N GLY A 148 -0.83 4.50 7.25
CA GLY A 148 -2.10 5.22 7.20
C GLY A 148 -3.32 4.37 6.83
N MET A 149 -3.18 3.24 6.11
CA MET A 149 -4.34 2.51 5.58
C MET A 149 -5.13 1.75 6.66
N MET A 150 -4.43 1.19 7.65
CA MET A 150 -5.04 0.33 8.68
C MET A 150 -5.44 1.07 9.96
N GLN A 151 -4.94 2.30 10.20
CA GLN A 151 -5.24 3.02 11.44
C GLN A 151 -6.72 3.46 11.55
N GLY A 152 -7.45 3.45 10.42
CA GLY A 152 -8.90 3.64 10.39
C GLY A 152 -9.72 2.39 10.76
N PHE A 153 -9.14 1.19 10.75
CA PHE A 153 -9.86 -0.05 11.02
C PHE A 153 -10.17 -0.31 12.51
N ARG A 154 -9.58 0.48 13.43
CA ARG A 154 -9.90 0.44 14.87
C ARG A 154 -10.86 1.56 15.33
N GLY A 155 -11.28 2.48 14.44
CA GLY A 155 -12.06 3.66 14.82
C GLY A 155 -13.52 3.69 14.35
N GLY A 156 -14.01 2.67 13.63
CA GLY A 156 -15.27 2.75 12.88
C GLY A 156 -16.41 1.80 13.28
N PHE A 157 -16.28 1.05 14.39
CA PHE A 157 -17.33 0.13 14.86
C PHE A 157 -17.82 0.47 16.28
N MET A 158 -18.17 1.75 16.49
CA MET A 158 -19.06 2.19 17.56
C MET A 158 -20.11 3.16 16.97
N MET A 159 -21.00 2.62 16.13
CA MET A 159 -22.37 3.12 16.11
C MET A 159 -23.22 2.03 16.76
N ASP A 160 -23.26 2.11 18.09
CA ASP A 160 -24.21 1.36 18.88
C ASP A 160 -25.61 1.81 18.52
N SER A 161 -26.44 0.81 18.29
CA SER A 161 -27.89 0.88 18.21
C SER A 161 -28.46 1.53 19.48
N ASN A 162 -29.17 2.64 19.34
CA ASN A 162 -30.47 2.84 20.00
C ASN A 162 -31.24 3.99 19.34
#